data_AF-A0A6V7NT71-F1
#
_entry.id   AF-A0A6V7NT71-F1
#
_cell.length_a   1.000
_cell.length_b   1.000
_cell.length_c   1.000
_cell.angle_alpha   90.00
_cell.angle_beta   90.00
_cell.angle_gamma   90.00
#
_symmetry.space_group_name_H-M   'P 1'
#
loop_
_entity.id
_entity.type
_entity.pdbx_description
1 polymer ?
#
loop_
_entity_poly.entity_id
_entity_poly.type
_entity_poly.pdbx_seq_one_letter_code
_entity_poly.pdbx_strand_id
1 'polypeptide(L)'
;MLDCLQLLHFHIGSQIPSTALLADGVNEAAQIYCELARFGAAMRVIDVGGGLGIDYDGSRSSGSDMSVGYGLEEYADAVVRAVRRACDQKGVRHPVLCSESGRALVSHHSVLVFEAVSATSPFAAAGAGAGSGSDDPGPGLGYYLEELADEARADYRNLMAAAVRGEYETCWIYAEQLKRRCVEQFKEGALGLEHLAAVDGLCDLVARETGAAEPVRTFHVNLSLFTSMPDVWAIGQLFPIVPIHRLDQRRGSTGCCRTSPATATGRWTGSSGGGPACRCTTWAAAASAAPMARGTIWDVSGRGLPGGARGLAQPVRGPSVVRVSQSDGRTASR
;
A
#
# COMPACT_ATOMS: atom_id res chain seq x y z
N MET A 1 -1.90 -28.40 45.21
CA MET A 1 -1.99 -28.03 43.78
C MET A 1 -1.87 -26.52 43.53
N LEU A 2 -2.13 -25.63 44.50
CA LEU A 2 -1.85 -24.18 44.34
C LEU A 2 -0.37 -23.87 44.08
N ASP A 3 0.51 -24.76 44.53
CA ASP A 3 1.95 -24.79 44.27
C ASP A 3 2.30 -25.01 42.78
N CYS A 4 1.40 -25.63 42.02
CA CYS A 4 1.58 -25.91 40.59
C CYS A 4 1.20 -24.71 39.70
N LEU A 5 0.33 -23.80 40.18
CA LEU A 5 -0.08 -22.61 39.44
C LEU A 5 0.99 -21.51 39.61
N GLN A 6 1.77 -21.27 38.56
CA GLN A 6 2.93 -20.37 38.63
C GLN A 6 2.94 -19.26 37.57
N LEU A 7 2.09 -19.37 36.54
CA LEU A 7 2.09 -18.47 35.39
C LEU A 7 0.67 -18.02 35.09
N LEU A 8 0.49 -16.70 34.93
CA LEU A 8 -0.71 -16.12 34.35
C LEU A 8 -0.39 -15.66 32.93
N HIS A 9 -1.14 -16.15 31.96
CA HIS A 9 -1.04 -15.74 30.56
C HIS A 9 -2.31 -15.02 30.15
N PHE A 10 -2.17 -13.97 29.35
CA PHE A 10 -3.28 -13.32 28.66
C PHE A 10 -2.81 -12.79 27.30
N HIS A 11 -3.75 -12.58 26.38
CA HIS A 11 -3.46 -12.04 25.07
C HIS A 11 -4.53 -11.04 24.66
N ILE A 12 -4.15 -9.76 24.54
CA ILE A 12 -5.06 -8.67 24.13
C ILE A 12 -5.40 -8.77 22.63
N GLY A 13 -4.43 -9.21 21.82
CA GLY A 13 -4.52 -9.28 20.38
C GLY A 13 -3.20 -8.89 19.70
N SER A 14 -3.16 -9.01 18.38
CA SER A 14 -2.02 -8.55 17.56
C SER A 14 -2.17 -7.07 17.22
N GLN A 15 -1.06 -6.36 17.02
CA GLN A 15 -1.04 -4.98 16.50
C GLN A 15 -1.82 -4.00 17.40
N ILE A 16 -1.49 -3.95 18.69
CA ILE A 16 -2.13 -3.01 19.63
C ILE A 16 -1.69 -1.59 19.26
N PRO A 17 -2.60 -0.64 19.00
CA PRO A 17 -2.23 0.66 18.43
C PRO A 17 -1.72 1.69 19.45
N SER A 18 -2.02 1.52 20.74
CA SER A 18 -1.64 2.48 21.79
C SER A 18 -1.22 1.82 23.09
N THR A 19 -0.34 2.49 23.84
CA THR A 19 0.07 2.08 25.19
C THR A 19 -1.04 2.23 26.22
N ALA A 20 -2.05 3.08 25.97
CA ALA A 20 -3.21 3.21 26.84
C ALA A 20 -4.03 1.91 26.88
N LEU A 21 -4.34 1.34 25.71
CA LEU A 21 -5.06 0.06 25.60
C LEU A 21 -4.23 -1.09 26.19
N LEU A 22 -2.93 -1.11 25.91
CA LEU A 22 -2.01 -2.07 26.50
C LEU A 22 -2.00 -1.99 28.03
N ALA A 23 -1.84 -0.79 28.58
CA ALA A 23 -1.76 -0.59 30.03
C ALA A 23 -3.05 -0.98 30.74
N ASP A 24 -4.21 -0.75 30.12
CA ASP A 24 -5.51 -1.16 30.67
C ASP A 24 -5.62 -2.69 30.80
N GLY A 25 -5.36 -3.43 29.72
CA GLY A 25 -5.39 -4.89 29.73
C GLY A 25 -4.32 -5.52 30.65
N VAL A 26 -3.11 -4.97 30.66
CA VAL A 26 -2.03 -5.41 31.57
C VAL A 26 -2.41 -5.14 33.03
N ASN A 27 -3.04 -4.00 33.32
CA ASN A 27 -3.46 -3.66 34.66
C ASN A 27 -4.53 -4.65 35.17
N GLU A 28 -5.55 -4.97 34.37
CA GLU A 28 -6.55 -5.98 34.72
C GLU A 28 -5.91 -7.34 35.03
N ALA A 29 -5.04 -7.83 34.14
CA ALA A 29 -4.33 -9.09 34.35
C ALA A 29 -3.44 -9.06 35.60
N ALA A 30 -2.76 -7.93 35.86
CA ALA A 30 -1.93 -7.77 37.05
C ALA A 30 -2.76 -7.78 38.35
N GLN A 31 -3.99 -7.26 38.34
CA GLN A 31 -4.91 -7.38 39.47
C GLN A 31 -5.24 -8.84 39.76
N ILE A 32 -5.55 -9.63 38.73
CA ILE A 32 -5.85 -11.06 38.82
C ILE A 32 -4.63 -11.83 39.36
N TYR A 33 -3.43 -11.57 38.80
CA TYR A 33 -2.17 -12.16 39.27
C TYR A 33 -1.97 -11.96 40.77
N CYS A 34 -2.19 -10.73 41.25
CA CYS A 34 -2.00 -10.41 42.66
C CYS A 34 -3.03 -11.10 43.56
N GLU A 35 -4.29 -11.22 43.14
CA GLU A 35 -5.30 -11.97 43.92
C GLU A 35 -4.96 -13.46 43.99
N LEU A 36 -4.54 -14.07 42.87
CA LEU A 36 -4.08 -15.46 42.86
C LEU A 36 -2.92 -15.69 43.83
N ALA A 37 -1.93 -14.79 43.83
CA ALA A 37 -0.82 -14.84 44.77
C ALA A 37 -1.27 -14.72 46.23
N ARG A 38 -2.23 -13.82 46.53
CA ARG A 38 -2.79 -13.66 47.89
C ARG A 38 -3.62 -14.85 48.35
N PHE A 39 -4.25 -15.57 47.43
CA PHE A 39 -4.92 -16.85 47.72
C PHE A 39 -3.94 -18.02 47.93
N GLY A 40 -2.63 -17.78 47.84
CA GLY A 40 -1.59 -18.76 48.14
C GLY A 40 -1.10 -19.55 46.93
N ALA A 41 -1.48 -19.18 45.71
CA ALA A 41 -0.86 -19.75 44.51
C ALA A 41 0.60 -19.32 44.40
N ALA A 42 1.47 -20.22 43.96
CA ALA A 42 2.92 -19.98 43.83
C ALA A 42 3.27 -19.18 42.56
N MET A 43 2.54 -18.08 42.33
CA MET A 43 2.67 -17.22 41.17
C MET A 43 4.09 -16.64 41.03
N ARG A 44 4.65 -16.71 39.83
CA ARG A 44 6.03 -16.29 39.50
C ARG A 44 6.12 -15.50 38.21
N VAL A 45 5.27 -15.79 37.24
CA VAL A 45 5.38 -15.25 35.88
C VAL A 45 4.05 -14.61 35.46
N ILE A 46 4.15 -13.44 34.85
CA ILE A 46 3.09 -12.88 34.01
C ILE A 46 3.59 -12.91 32.58
N ASP A 47 2.84 -13.57 31.72
CA ASP A 47 3.02 -13.54 30.28
C ASP A 47 1.96 -12.62 29.66
N VAL A 48 2.42 -11.53 29.06
CA VAL A 48 1.54 -10.52 28.46
C VAL A 48 1.12 -10.89 27.02
N GLY A 49 1.59 -12.04 26.52
CA GLY A 49 1.36 -12.49 25.16
C GLY A 49 2.02 -11.57 24.14
N GLY A 50 1.48 -11.60 22.91
CA GLY A 50 1.91 -10.71 21.83
C GLY A 50 1.31 -9.31 21.91
N GLY A 51 1.24 -8.66 20.75
CA GLY A 51 0.54 -7.38 20.60
C GLY A 51 1.44 -6.15 20.45
N LEU A 52 2.75 -6.27 20.70
CA LEU A 52 3.73 -5.27 20.27
C LEU A 52 3.59 -5.04 18.76
N GLY A 53 3.06 -3.87 18.40
CA GLY A 53 2.74 -3.54 17.02
C GLY A 53 3.93 -2.96 16.26
N ILE A 54 3.75 -2.88 14.94
CA ILE A 54 4.74 -2.38 14.00
C ILE A 54 4.16 -1.21 13.23
N ASP A 55 4.98 -0.19 13.03
CA ASP A 55 4.64 0.97 12.20
C ASP A 55 4.87 0.63 10.71
N TYR A 56 3.84 0.16 10.01
CA TYR A 56 3.95 -0.24 8.59
C TYR A 56 3.86 0.95 7.64
N ASP A 57 3.14 2.01 8.01
CA ASP A 57 2.94 3.18 7.16
C ASP A 57 3.90 4.35 7.46
N GLY A 58 4.64 4.28 8.58
CA GLY A 58 5.62 5.28 9.00
C GLY A 58 5.01 6.50 9.70
N SER A 59 3.70 6.48 9.98
CA SER A 59 2.98 7.63 10.53
C SER A 59 3.17 7.81 12.03
N ARG A 60 3.62 6.76 12.75
CA ARG A 60 3.70 6.71 14.22
C ARG A 60 2.41 7.16 14.90
N SER A 61 1.26 6.79 14.33
CA SER A 61 -0.05 7.17 14.81
C SER A 61 -0.77 5.98 15.45
N SER A 62 -1.50 6.25 16.55
CA SER A 62 -2.44 5.31 17.14
C SER A 62 -3.83 5.32 16.48
N GLY A 63 -4.07 6.25 15.56
CA GLY A 63 -5.32 6.39 14.81
C GLY A 63 -5.29 5.72 13.43
N SER A 64 -4.16 5.10 13.06
CA SER A 64 -4.04 4.29 11.85
C SER A 64 -4.07 2.81 12.24
N ASP A 65 -4.88 2.03 11.56
CA ASP A 65 -4.94 0.56 11.73
C ASP A 65 -3.62 -0.12 11.33
N MET A 66 -2.75 0.61 10.64
CA MET A 66 -1.50 0.13 10.05
C MET A 66 -0.24 0.61 10.79
N SER A 67 -0.42 1.33 11.89
CA SER A 67 0.68 1.92 12.66
C SER A 67 0.51 1.65 14.16
N VAL A 68 1.49 2.10 14.94
CA VAL A 68 1.42 2.23 16.39
C VAL A 68 1.81 3.65 16.79
N GLY A 69 1.23 4.14 17.88
CA GLY A 69 1.56 5.43 18.47
C GLY A 69 2.69 5.38 19.51
N TYR A 70 3.52 4.34 19.50
CA TYR A 70 4.54 4.11 20.54
C TYR A 70 5.80 3.41 20.01
N GLY A 71 6.90 3.57 20.72
CA GLY A 71 8.15 2.81 20.53
C GLY A 71 8.28 1.59 21.44
N LEU A 72 9.33 0.78 21.23
CA LEU A 72 9.61 -0.41 22.04
C LEU A 72 9.79 -0.08 23.53
N GLU A 73 10.50 1.01 23.84
CA GLU A 73 10.74 1.43 25.22
C GLU A 73 9.43 1.84 25.92
N GLU A 74 8.56 2.58 25.24
CA GLU A 74 7.26 3.00 25.77
C GLU A 74 6.32 1.80 25.99
N TYR A 75 6.36 0.80 25.11
CA TYR A 75 5.65 -0.47 25.30
C TYR A 75 6.14 -1.19 26.56
N ALA A 76 7.47 -1.37 26.70
CA ALA A 76 8.06 -2.06 27.83
C ALA A 76 7.76 -1.33 29.15
N ASP A 77 7.89 0.00 29.14
CA ASP A 77 7.63 0.84 30.31
C ASP A 77 6.14 0.83 30.70
N ALA A 78 5.21 0.83 29.74
CA ALA A 78 3.77 0.70 30.01
C ALA A 78 3.44 -0.63 30.71
N VAL A 79 4.01 -1.75 30.23
CA VAL A 79 3.83 -3.07 30.85
C VAL A 79 4.41 -3.10 32.27
N VAL A 80 5.68 -2.69 32.41
CA VAL A 80 6.38 -2.71 33.70
C VAL A 80 5.69 -1.82 34.73
N ARG A 81 5.28 -0.60 34.34
CA ARG A 81 4.58 0.33 35.25
C ARG A 81 3.23 -0.22 35.71
N ALA A 82 2.45 -0.80 34.81
CA ALA A 82 1.14 -1.37 35.15
C ALA A 82 1.27 -2.53 36.15
N VAL A 83 2.16 -3.49 35.88
CA VAL A 83 2.39 -4.63 36.79
C VAL A 83 2.96 -4.17 38.13
N ARG A 84 3.98 -3.31 38.11
CA ARG A 84 4.60 -2.77 39.33
C ARG A 84 3.56 -2.12 40.24
N ARG A 85 2.70 -1.27 39.69
CA ARG A 85 1.67 -0.56 40.46
C ARG A 85 0.73 -1.54 41.18
N ALA A 86 0.24 -2.57 40.49
CA ALA A 86 -0.64 -3.57 41.09
C ALA A 86 0.05 -4.37 42.19
N CYS A 87 1.30 -4.81 41.95
CA CYS A 87 2.07 -5.57 42.93
C CYS A 87 2.41 -4.74 44.18
N ASP A 88 2.88 -3.49 44.00
CA ASP A 88 3.24 -2.58 45.10
C ASP A 88 2.01 -2.29 45.98
N GLN A 89 0.84 -2.04 45.39
CA GLN A 89 -0.40 -1.77 46.12
C GLN A 89 -0.87 -2.95 46.97
N LYS A 90 -0.64 -4.18 46.51
CA LYS A 90 -1.10 -5.40 47.19
C LYS A 90 -0.01 -6.10 48.00
N GLY A 91 1.20 -5.56 48.04
CA GLY A 91 2.35 -6.14 48.73
C GLY A 91 2.78 -7.49 48.17
N VAL A 92 2.55 -7.74 46.88
CA VAL A 92 2.90 -9.00 46.20
C VAL A 92 4.29 -8.86 45.57
N ARG A 93 5.11 -9.91 45.64
CA ARG A 93 6.43 -9.93 44.98
C ARG A 93 6.27 -9.74 43.46
N HIS A 94 7.13 -8.89 42.89
CA HIS A 94 7.13 -8.64 41.45
C HIS A 94 7.43 -9.93 40.65
N PRO A 95 6.64 -10.25 39.62
CA PRO A 95 6.85 -11.43 38.76
C PRO A 95 8.00 -11.25 37.77
N VAL A 96 8.42 -12.35 37.16
CA VAL A 96 9.09 -12.34 35.87
C VAL A 96 8.07 -11.99 34.78
N LEU A 97 8.46 -11.11 33.85
CA LEU A 97 7.62 -10.74 32.72
C LEU A 97 8.07 -11.47 31.46
N CYS A 98 7.11 -12.08 30.76
CA CYS A 98 7.29 -12.71 29.46
C CYS A 98 6.45 -11.97 28.41
N SER A 99 6.94 -11.95 27.16
CA SER A 99 6.20 -11.42 26.01
C SER A 99 6.40 -12.31 24.79
N GLU A 100 5.33 -12.52 24.04
CA GLU A 100 5.25 -13.34 22.83
C GLU A 100 5.16 -12.44 21.58
N SER A 101 6.02 -11.44 21.50
CA SER A 101 6.02 -10.40 20.46
C SER A 101 6.52 -10.90 19.09
N GLY A 102 5.88 -11.94 18.55
CA GLY A 102 6.28 -12.61 17.31
C GLY A 102 6.32 -11.66 16.11
N ARG A 103 5.21 -10.94 15.84
CA ARG A 103 5.15 -9.95 14.74
C ARG A 103 6.31 -8.97 14.79
N ALA A 104 6.61 -8.42 15.97
CA ALA A 104 7.69 -7.46 16.11
C ALA A 104 9.05 -8.06 15.74
N LEU A 105 9.34 -9.28 16.18
CA LEU A 105 10.60 -9.98 15.88
C LEU A 105 10.78 -10.30 14.40
N VAL A 106 9.73 -10.74 13.71
CA VAL A 106 9.82 -11.23 12.32
C VAL A 106 9.40 -10.18 11.28
N SER A 107 9.01 -8.98 11.69
CA SER A 107 8.50 -7.95 10.77
C SER A 107 9.54 -7.21 9.92
N HIS A 108 10.84 -7.41 10.10
CA HIS A 108 11.83 -6.68 9.30
C HIS A 108 12.94 -7.58 8.74
N HIS A 109 12.83 -8.90 8.94
CA HIS A 109 13.87 -9.87 8.57
C HIS A 109 13.80 -10.37 7.12
N SER A 110 12.71 -10.06 6.40
CA SER A 110 12.48 -10.55 5.05
C SER A 110 12.13 -9.41 4.11
N VAL A 111 12.56 -9.56 2.86
CA VAL A 111 12.27 -8.63 1.78
C VAL A 111 11.81 -9.45 0.58
N LEU A 112 10.82 -8.94 -0.13
CA LEU A 112 10.36 -9.49 -1.38
C LEU A 112 10.86 -8.59 -2.52
N VAL A 113 11.59 -9.19 -3.46
CA VAL A 113 12.17 -8.47 -4.60
C VAL A 113 11.50 -8.96 -5.87
N PHE A 114 10.95 -8.04 -6.66
CA PHE A 114 10.29 -8.36 -7.91
C PHE A 114 10.61 -7.34 -9.01
N GLU A 115 10.40 -7.74 -10.25
CA GLU A 115 10.64 -6.91 -11.43
C GLU A 115 9.35 -6.27 -11.93
N ALA A 116 9.40 -4.98 -12.28
CA ALA A 116 8.40 -4.36 -13.13
C ALA A 116 8.65 -4.71 -14.60
N VAL A 117 7.79 -5.56 -15.16
CA VAL A 117 7.90 -6.13 -16.52
C VAL A 117 7.50 -5.12 -17.58
N SER A 118 6.46 -4.33 -17.31
CA SER A 118 5.99 -3.29 -18.22
C SER A 118 5.33 -2.15 -17.46
N ALA A 119 5.23 -1.00 -18.12
CA ALA A 119 4.52 0.16 -17.61
C ALA A 119 3.53 0.64 -18.66
N THR A 120 2.28 0.84 -18.24
CA THR A 120 1.25 1.47 -19.06
C THR A 120 1.05 2.89 -18.54
N SER A 121 1.28 3.89 -19.40
CA SER A 121 0.86 5.26 -19.14
C SER A 121 -0.48 5.48 -19.83
N PRO A 122 -1.49 6.08 -19.18
CA PRO A 122 -2.75 6.42 -19.83
C PRO A 122 -2.51 7.22 -21.12
N PHE A 123 -1.52 8.12 -21.09
CA PHE A 123 -1.21 9.01 -22.21
C PHE A 123 -0.32 8.45 -23.33
N ALA A 124 0.07 7.16 -23.29
CA ALA A 124 0.95 6.58 -24.31
C ALA A 124 0.19 6.03 -25.52
N ALA A 125 -1.11 5.71 -25.38
CA ALA A 125 -1.90 5.09 -26.45
C ALA A 125 -2.21 6.06 -27.60
N ALA A 126 -2.29 7.36 -27.33
CA ALA A 126 -2.60 8.39 -28.33
C ALA A 126 -1.51 8.55 -29.42
N GLY A 127 -0.29 8.03 -29.23
CA GLY A 127 0.82 8.16 -30.18
C GLY A 127 1.19 6.90 -30.96
N ALA A 128 0.66 5.73 -30.60
CA ALA A 128 1.15 4.45 -31.17
C ALA A 128 0.51 4.06 -32.51
N GLY A 129 -0.50 4.81 -32.97
CA GLY A 129 -1.13 4.63 -34.29
C GLY A 129 -0.65 5.62 -35.36
N ALA A 130 0.12 6.64 -35.00
CA ALA A 130 0.65 7.61 -35.95
C ALA A 130 1.96 7.08 -36.53
N GLY A 131 1.88 6.45 -37.69
CA GLY A 131 3.03 6.31 -38.58
C GLY A 131 3.71 7.66 -38.74
N SER A 132 5.05 7.63 -38.74
CA SER A 132 5.96 8.73 -39.02
C SER A 132 5.36 9.92 -39.81
N GLY A 133 5.30 11.09 -39.15
CA GLY A 133 5.38 12.39 -39.82
C GLY A 133 4.11 13.24 -39.83
N SER A 134 3.83 13.95 -38.73
CA SER A 134 3.31 15.34 -38.67
C SER A 134 2.82 15.63 -37.25
N ASP A 135 3.21 16.76 -36.67
CA ASP A 135 2.66 17.34 -35.43
C ASP A 135 1.22 17.85 -35.65
N ASP A 136 0.32 16.99 -36.15
CA ASP A 136 -1.09 17.29 -36.37
C ASP A 136 -1.92 16.15 -35.75
N PRO A 137 -2.87 16.41 -34.83
CA PRO A 137 -3.77 15.38 -34.32
C PRO A 137 -4.49 14.78 -35.53
N GLY A 138 -4.23 13.51 -35.81
CA GLY A 138 -4.47 12.93 -37.14
C GLY A 138 -5.84 13.29 -37.74
N PRO A 139 -5.93 13.42 -39.08
CA PRO A 139 -7.05 14.03 -39.81
C PRO A 139 -8.46 13.41 -39.65
N GLY A 140 -8.68 12.50 -38.71
CA GLY A 140 -9.97 11.91 -38.36
C GLY A 140 -10.59 12.38 -37.03
N LEU A 141 -9.82 12.98 -36.11
CA LEU A 141 -10.34 13.28 -34.76
C LEU A 141 -11.48 14.32 -34.79
N GLY A 142 -11.28 15.42 -35.52
CA GLY A 142 -12.30 16.47 -35.67
C GLY A 142 -13.56 15.98 -36.37
N TYR A 143 -13.41 15.10 -37.37
CA TYR A 143 -14.52 14.54 -38.13
C TYR A 143 -15.49 13.73 -37.25
N TYR A 144 -14.97 12.80 -36.44
CA TYR A 144 -15.82 11.99 -35.55
C TYR A 144 -16.44 12.82 -34.41
N LEU A 145 -15.77 13.88 -33.96
CA LEU A 145 -16.34 14.80 -32.97
C LEU A 145 -17.44 15.68 -33.58
N GLU A 146 -17.33 16.02 -34.86
CA GLU A 146 -18.36 16.74 -35.60
C GLU A 146 -19.56 15.87 -35.95
N GLU A 147 -19.42 14.56 -36.12
CA GLU A 147 -20.52 13.61 -36.39
C GLU A 147 -21.35 13.23 -35.15
N LEU A 148 -20.93 13.62 -33.94
CA LEU A 148 -21.65 13.35 -32.69
C LEU A 148 -23.12 13.81 -32.75
N ALA A 149 -24.02 13.04 -32.11
CA ALA A 149 -25.41 13.45 -31.96
C ALA A 149 -25.55 14.84 -31.29
N ASP A 150 -26.64 15.57 -31.56
CA ASP A 150 -26.78 16.99 -31.22
C ASP A 150 -26.46 17.34 -29.76
N GLU A 151 -26.81 16.44 -28.83
CA GLU A 151 -26.54 16.60 -27.40
C GLU A 151 -25.05 16.40 -27.04
N ALA A 152 -24.39 15.38 -27.61
CA ALA A 152 -22.96 15.16 -27.40
C ALA A 152 -22.14 16.26 -28.09
N ARG A 153 -22.58 16.73 -29.26
CA ARG A 153 -22.00 17.88 -29.96
C ARG A 153 -22.17 19.18 -29.16
N ALA A 154 -23.24 19.33 -28.37
CA ALA A 154 -23.39 20.48 -27.47
C ALA A 154 -22.37 20.42 -26.32
N ASP A 155 -22.16 19.25 -25.72
CA ASP A 155 -21.14 19.05 -24.67
C ASP A 155 -19.73 19.32 -25.21
N TYR A 156 -19.42 18.87 -26.43
CA TYR A 156 -18.15 19.19 -27.12
C TYR A 156 -17.98 20.69 -27.38
N ARG A 157 -19.02 21.40 -27.85
CA ARG A 157 -18.97 22.86 -28.05
C ARG A 157 -18.77 23.62 -26.75
N ASN A 158 -19.41 23.18 -25.67
CA ASN A 158 -19.24 23.77 -24.34
C ASN A 158 -17.80 23.58 -23.83
N LEU A 159 -17.23 22.39 -24.04
CA LEU A 159 -15.82 22.11 -23.74
C LEU A 159 -14.87 23.03 -24.52
N MET A 160 -15.05 23.16 -25.83
CA MET A 160 -14.21 24.03 -26.66
C MET A 160 -14.35 25.51 -26.26
N ALA A 161 -15.58 25.95 -25.94
CA ALA A 161 -15.81 27.31 -25.45
C ALA A 161 -15.13 27.56 -24.09
N ALA A 162 -15.18 26.60 -23.17
CA ALA A 162 -14.47 26.68 -21.89
C ALA A 162 -12.95 26.71 -22.08
N ALA A 163 -12.43 25.91 -23.03
CA ALA A 163 -11.00 25.86 -23.35
C ALA A 163 -10.50 27.21 -23.90
N VAL A 164 -11.25 27.84 -24.80
CA VAL A 164 -10.94 29.18 -25.33
C VAL A 164 -10.94 30.25 -24.23
N ARG A 165 -11.79 30.09 -23.21
CA ARG A 165 -11.85 31.01 -22.05
C ARG A 165 -10.78 30.73 -20.99
N GLY A 166 -10.01 29.65 -21.13
CA GLY A 166 -9.02 29.23 -20.13
C GLY A 166 -9.64 28.69 -18.83
N GLU A 167 -10.89 28.23 -18.87
CA GLU A 167 -11.60 27.71 -17.70
C GLU A 167 -11.32 26.20 -17.52
N TYR A 168 -10.13 25.86 -17.02
CA TYR A 168 -9.63 24.49 -16.95
C TYR A 168 -10.50 23.52 -16.14
N GLU A 169 -11.01 23.93 -14.98
CA GLU A 169 -11.93 23.11 -14.17
C GLU A 169 -13.24 22.82 -14.92
N THR A 170 -13.77 23.82 -15.61
CA THR A 170 -14.99 23.70 -16.42
C THR A 170 -14.75 22.78 -17.62
N CYS A 171 -13.57 22.84 -18.24
CA CYS A 171 -13.18 21.93 -19.33
C CYS A 171 -13.24 20.47 -18.89
N TRP A 172 -12.73 20.17 -17.69
CA TRP A 172 -12.75 18.82 -17.15
C TRP A 172 -14.18 18.29 -16.96
N ILE A 173 -15.07 19.11 -16.40
CA ILE A 173 -16.48 18.75 -16.20
C ILE A 173 -17.17 18.44 -17.53
N TYR A 174 -16.99 19.29 -18.55
CA TYR A 174 -17.57 19.03 -19.88
C TYR A 174 -16.96 17.82 -20.57
N ALA A 175 -15.67 17.53 -20.37
CA ALA A 175 -15.01 16.36 -20.92
C ALA A 175 -15.59 15.07 -20.33
N GLU A 176 -15.81 15.03 -19.02
CA GLU A 176 -16.40 13.89 -18.33
C GLU A 176 -17.87 13.67 -18.75
N GLN A 177 -18.64 14.76 -18.90
CA GLN A 177 -20.03 14.71 -19.38
C GLN A 177 -20.10 14.17 -20.81
N LEU A 178 -19.26 14.69 -21.71
CA LEU A 178 -19.14 14.23 -23.10
C LEU A 178 -18.82 12.73 -23.15
N LYS A 179 -17.79 12.29 -22.40
CA LYS A 179 -17.39 10.88 -22.33
C LYS A 179 -18.52 9.98 -21.87
N ARG A 180 -19.21 10.35 -20.79
CA ARG A 180 -20.34 9.58 -20.26
C ARG A 180 -21.44 9.45 -21.31
N ARG A 181 -21.79 10.54 -21.99
CA ARG A 181 -22.86 10.52 -23.00
C ARG A 181 -22.49 9.66 -24.21
N CYS A 182 -21.27 9.79 -24.72
CA CYS A 182 -20.79 8.98 -25.84
C CYS A 182 -20.74 7.48 -25.49
N VAL A 183 -20.42 7.12 -24.25
CA VAL A 183 -20.48 5.73 -23.79
C VAL A 183 -21.92 5.20 -23.77
N GLU A 184 -22.90 5.99 -23.34
CA GLU A 184 -24.32 5.57 -23.38
C GLU A 184 -24.82 5.42 -24.83
N GLN A 185 -24.53 6.39 -25.70
CA GLN A 185 -24.92 6.31 -27.12
C GLN A 185 -24.24 5.14 -27.85
N PHE A 186 -23.01 4.77 -27.46
CA PHE A 186 -22.36 3.56 -27.97
C PHE A 186 -23.08 2.28 -27.52
N LYS A 187 -23.52 2.20 -26.25
CA LYS A 187 -24.31 1.05 -25.75
C LYS A 187 -25.64 0.90 -26.47
N GLU A 188 -26.23 2.01 -26.90
CA GLU A 188 -27.47 2.06 -27.70
C GLU A 188 -27.23 1.76 -29.19
N GLY A 189 -25.98 1.64 -29.63
CA GLY A 189 -25.60 1.34 -31.01
C GLY A 189 -25.60 2.57 -31.94
N ALA A 190 -25.73 3.78 -31.40
CA ALA A 190 -25.75 5.02 -32.17
C ALA A 190 -24.35 5.54 -32.55
N LEU A 191 -23.29 5.08 -31.86
CA LEU A 191 -21.91 5.47 -32.12
C LEU A 191 -21.02 4.26 -32.42
N GLY A 192 -20.05 4.45 -33.30
CA GLY A 192 -18.99 3.48 -33.61
C GLY A 192 -17.83 3.52 -32.59
N LEU A 193 -16.91 2.57 -32.72
CA LEU A 193 -15.73 2.46 -31.84
C LEU A 193 -14.77 3.66 -32.04
N GLU A 194 -14.75 4.21 -33.25
CA GLU A 194 -13.94 5.35 -33.67
C GLU A 194 -14.35 6.62 -32.90
N HIS A 195 -15.64 6.81 -32.64
CA HIS A 195 -16.16 7.93 -31.86
C HIS A 195 -15.72 7.84 -30.40
N LEU A 196 -15.76 6.65 -29.81
CA LEU A 196 -15.25 6.43 -28.45
C LEU A 196 -13.75 6.68 -28.36
N ALA A 197 -12.97 6.21 -29.34
CA ALA A 197 -11.53 6.46 -29.38
C ALA A 197 -11.22 7.96 -29.51
N ALA A 198 -11.99 8.70 -30.31
CA ALA A 198 -11.81 10.14 -30.47
C ALA A 198 -12.12 10.91 -29.18
N VAL A 199 -13.21 10.58 -28.49
CA VAL A 199 -13.60 11.21 -27.23
C VAL A 199 -12.62 10.85 -26.11
N ASP A 200 -12.13 9.61 -26.05
CA ASP A 200 -11.12 9.19 -25.07
C ASP A 200 -9.80 9.97 -25.26
N GLY A 201 -9.34 10.12 -26.52
CA GLY A 201 -8.18 10.95 -26.84
C GLY A 201 -8.35 12.44 -26.50
N LEU A 202 -9.56 12.99 -26.68
CA LEU A 202 -9.88 14.37 -26.27
C LEU A 202 -9.84 14.52 -24.75
N CYS A 203 -10.44 13.59 -23.99
CA CYS A 203 -10.38 13.60 -22.54
C CYS A 203 -8.95 13.50 -22.00
N ASP A 204 -8.10 12.68 -22.64
CA ASP A 204 -6.69 12.57 -22.31
C ASP A 204 -5.93 13.89 -22.56
N LEU A 205 -6.23 14.58 -23.66
CA LEU A 205 -5.66 15.90 -23.95
C LEU A 205 -6.08 16.94 -22.90
N VAL A 206 -7.37 16.98 -22.56
CA VAL A 206 -7.88 17.89 -21.51
C VAL A 206 -7.22 17.59 -20.17
N ALA A 207 -7.09 16.32 -19.79
CA ALA A 207 -6.44 15.92 -18.53
C ALA A 207 -4.98 16.37 -18.44
N ARG A 208 -4.26 16.41 -19.57
CA ARG A 208 -2.87 16.90 -19.65
C ARG A 208 -2.79 18.41 -19.45
N GLU A 209 -3.65 19.16 -20.12
CA GLU A 209 -3.63 20.63 -20.12
C GLU A 209 -4.17 21.22 -18.81
N THR A 210 -5.16 20.57 -18.18
CA THR A 210 -5.73 21.05 -16.91
C THR A 210 -4.86 20.71 -15.69
N GLY A 211 -3.85 19.85 -15.83
CA GLY A 211 -3.01 19.38 -14.72
C GLY A 211 -3.77 18.57 -13.65
N ALA A 212 -5.05 18.26 -13.88
CA ALA A 212 -5.94 17.60 -12.91
C ALA A 212 -5.54 16.14 -12.63
N ALA A 213 -4.73 15.52 -13.49
CA ALA A 213 -4.21 14.19 -13.30
C ALA A 213 -2.69 14.18 -13.50
N GLU A 214 -1.92 14.08 -12.41
CA GLU A 214 -0.59 13.50 -12.56
C GLU A 214 -0.75 12.11 -13.20
N PRO A 215 -0.05 11.81 -14.31
CA PRO A 215 -0.16 10.50 -14.94
C PRO A 215 0.20 9.40 -13.96
N VAL A 216 -0.79 8.70 -13.40
CA VAL A 216 -0.52 7.51 -12.60
C VAL A 216 -0.12 6.40 -13.56
N ARG A 217 1.17 6.09 -13.62
CA ARG A 217 1.67 4.97 -14.42
C ARG A 217 1.28 3.64 -13.77
N THR A 218 0.75 2.70 -14.54
CA THR A 218 0.48 1.35 -14.04
C THR A 218 1.67 0.44 -14.36
N PHE A 219 2.34 -0.09 -13.35
CA PHE A 219 3.41 -1.09 -13.52
C PHE A 219 2.82 -2.48 -13.42
N HIS A 220 3.10 -3.31 -14.41
CA HIS A 220 2.84 -4.74 -14.33
C HIS A 220 4.07 -5.42 -13.74
N VAL A 221 3.90 -6.06 -12.58
CA VAL A 221 5.00 -6.62 -11.81
C VAL A 221 4.96 -8.15 -11.84
N ASN A 222 6.14 -8.76 -11.90
CA ASN A 222 6.30 -10.21 -11.85
C ASN A 222 6.15 -10.73 -10.40
N LEU A 223 4.92 -10.65 -9.89
CA LEU A 223 4.55 -11.01 -8.54
C LEU A 223 3.11 -11.56 -8.51
N SER A 224 2.85 -12.48 -7.57
CA SER A 224 1.50 -12.85 -7.15
C SER A 224 1.23 -12.33 -5.73
N LEU A 225 0.25 -11.44 -5.57
CA LEU A 225 -0.19 -10.93 -4.27
C LEU A 225 -0.72 -12.06 -3.38
N PHE A 226 -1.58 -12.93 -3.92
CA PHE A 226 -2.21 -14.01 -3.14
C PHE A 226 -1.22 -15.02 -2.57
N THR A 227 -0.12 -15.24 -3.28
CA THR A 227 0.91 -16.19 -2.87
C THR A 227 1.94 -15.56 -1.93
N SER A 228 2.29 -14.30 -2.17
CA SER A 228 3.45 -13.67 -1.53
C SER A 228 3.08 -12.70 -0.41
N MET A 229 1.90 -12.07 -0.50
CA MET A 229 1.39 -11.01 0.37
C MET A 229 -0.12 -11.17 0.62
N PRO A 230 -0.56 -12.31 1.21
CA PRO A 230 -1.99 -12.59 1.44
C PRO A 230 -2.68 -11.53 2.31
N ASP A 231 -1.97 -10.95 3.28
CA ASP A 231 -2.51 -9.97 4.23
C ASP A 231 -2.93 -8.66 3.54
N VAL A 232 -2.27 -8.29 2.43
CA VAL A 232 -2.69 -7.16 1.58
C VAL A 232 -4.12 -7.36 1.11
N TRP A 233 -4.44 -8.56 0.66
CA TRP A 233 -5.75 -8.88 0.10
C TRP A 233 -6.78 -9.16 1.21
N ALA A 234 -6.38 -9.92 2.23
CA ALA A 234 -7.29 -10.42 3.25
C ALA A 234 -7.71 -9.33 4.25
N ILE A 235 -6.79 -8.44 4.63
CA ILE A 235 -7.00 -7.46 5.70
C ILE A 235 -6.55 -6.04 5.33
N GLY A 236 -6.22 -5.80 4.05
CA GLY A 236 -5.79 -4.47 3.61
C GLY A 236 -4.42 -4.04 4.13
N GLN A 237 -3.59 -5.00 4.56
CA GLN A 237 -2.28 -4.71 5.16
C GLN A 237 -1.41 -3.90 4.18
N LEU A 238 -0.85 -2.79 4.66
CA LEU A 238 0.15 -2.02 3.94
C LEU A 238 1.56 -2.60 4.15
N PHE A 239 2.35 -2.54 3.08
CA PHE A 239 3.78 -2.81 3.13
C PHE A 239 4.55 -1.75 2.33
N PRO A 240 5.68 -1.23 2.83
CA PRO A 240 6.46 -0.25 2.09
C PRO A 240 7.02 -0.81 0.78
N ILE A 241 6.70 -0.13 -0.33
CA ILE A 241 7.22 -0.46 -1.66
C ILE A 241 8.14 0.64 -2.15
N VAL A 242 9.40 0.29 -2.46
CA VAL A 242 10.43 1.24 -2.92
C VAL A 242 11.29 0.62 -4.02
N PRO A 243 11.77 1.38 -5.02
CA PRO A 243 12.67 0.80 -6.01
C PRO A 243 14.09 0.60 -5.45
N ILE A 244 14.86 -0.34 -6.02
CA ILE A 244 16.13 -0.79 -5.42
C ILE A 244 17.34 0.12 -5.67
N HIS A 245 17.22 1.04 -6.62
CA HIS A 245 18.31 1.87 -7.13
C HIS A 245 17.76 3.26 -7.48
N ARG A 246 18.62 4.28 -7.62
CA ARG A 246 18.24 5.66 -8.02
C ARG A 246 17.33 6.39 -7.02
N LEU A 247 17.43 6.03 -5.74
CA LEU A 247 16.69 6.69 -4.64
C LEU A 247 17.09 8.17 -4.44
N ASP A 248 18.24 8.57 -4.96
CA ASP A 248 18.80 9.93 -4.96
C ASP A 248 18.21 10.84 -6.05
N GLN A 249 17.50 10.28 -7.03
CA GLN A 249 16.96 11.03 -8.16
C GLN A 249 15.61 11.69 -7.83
N ARG A 250 15.38 12.88 -8.42
CA ARG A 250 14.14 13.64 -8.23
C ARG A 250 12.92 12.86 -8.75
N ARG A 251 11.87 12.82 -7.94
CA ARG A 251 10.58 12.17 -8.23
C ARG A 251 9.93 12.84 -9.45
N GLY A 252 9.50 12.05 -10.44
CA GLY A 252 9.04 12.57 -11.74
C GLY A 252 7.61 12.21 -12.14
N SER A 253 6.98 11.22 -11.50
CA SER A 253 5.55 10.92 -11.64
C SER A 253 5.09 9.98 -10.52
N THR A 254 3.78 9.82 -10.38
CA THR A 254 3.16 8.84 -9.49
C THR A 254 2.83 7.56 -10.27
N GLY A 255 2.85 6.39 -9.64
CA GLY A 255 2.50 5.13 -10.28
C GLY A 255 1.84 4.13 -9.33
N CYS A 256 1.10 3.18 -9.87
CA CYS A 256 0.49 2.07 -9.13
C CYS A 256 1.00 0.73 -9.66
N CYS A 257 1.07 -0.25 -8.78
CA CYS A 257 1.61 -1.57 -9.09
C CYS A 257 0.45 -2.58 -9.27
N ARG A 258 0.49 -3.36 -10.36
CA ARG A 258 -0.53 -4.35 -10.75
C ARG A 258 0.15 -5.71 -10.97
N THR A 259 -0.44 -6.76 -10.41
CA THR A 259 0.13 -8.12 -10.47
C THR A 259 -0.36 -8.92 -11.67
N SER A 260 0.45 -9.88 -12.12
CA SER A 260 0.19 -10.69 -13.31
C SER A 260 -0.94 -11.73 -13.22
N PRO A 261 -1.54 -12.13 -12.08
CA PRO A 261 -2.79 -12.88 -12.12
C PRO A 261 -3.90 -12.04 -12.75
N ALA A 262 -4.62 -12.60 -13.73
CA ALA A 262 -5.73 -11.97 -14.44
C ALA A 262 -7.00 -11.84 -13.56
N THR A 263 -6.86 -11.46 -12.28
CA THR A 263 -7.98 -11.12 -11.41
C THR A 263 -8.02 -9.61 -11.21
N ALA A 264 -9.17 -9.00 -11.48
CA ALA A 264 -9.40 -7.55 -11.31
C ALA A 264 -9.08 -7.04 -9.88
N THR A 265 -9.02 -7.97 -8.90
CA THR A 265 -8.70 -7.75 -7.49
C THR A 265 -7.20 -7.65 -7.18
N GLY A 266 -6.31 -7.91 -8.14
CA GLY A 266 -4.84 -7.87 -7.95
C GLY A 266 -4.21 -6.47 -8.07
N ARG A 267 -5.01 -5.39 -7.97
CA ARG A 267 -4.55 -3.99 -8.02
C ARG A 267 -4.27 -3.52 -6.59
N TRP A 268 -3.04 -3.07 -6.33
CA TRP A 268 -2.67 -2.47 -5.05
C TRP A 268 -2.88 -0.95 -5.08
N THR A 269 -3.50 -0.37 -4.04
CA THR A 269 -3.83 1.07 -3.97
C THR A 269 -3.42 1.78 -2.68
N GLY A 270 -2.67 1.15 -1.77
CA GLY A 270 -2.20 1.76 -0.51
C GLY A 270 -0.95 2.64 -0.62
N SER A 271 -0.90 3.79 0.08
CA SER A 271 0.29 4.65 0.16
C SER A 271 0.80 4.76 1.60
N SER A 272 2.13 4.71 1.78
CA SER A 272 2.80 5.07 3.04
C SER A 272 3.05 6.58 3.17
N GLY A 273 2.30 7.41 2.42
CA GLY A 273 2.56 8.85 2.26
C GLY A 273 1.34 9.75 2.43
N GLY A 274 0.31 9.31 3.16
CA GLY A 274 -0.83 10.15 3.53
C GLY A 274 -1.76 10.56 2.38
N GLY A 275 -1.79 9.84 1.26
CA GLY A 275 -2.70 10.11 0.12
C GLY A 275 -3.49 8.87 -0.36
N PRO A 276 -4.66 9.04 -1.01
CA PRO A 276 -5.60 7.96 -1.35
C PRO A 276 -5.23 7.07 -2.55
N ALA A 277 -3.97 7.02 -2.96
CA ALA A 277 -3.52 6.15 -4.05
C ALA A 277 -2.08 5.68 -3.81
N CYS A 278 -1.80 4.40 -4.06
CA CYS A 278 -0.45 3.84 -4.18
C CYS A 278 0.43 4.84 -4.94
N ARG A 279 1.41 5.42 -4.24
CA ARG A 279 2.49 6.14 -4.90
C ARG A 279 3.68 5.19 -5.03
N CYS A 280 3.61 4.21 -5.93
CA CYS A 280 4.84 3.64 -6.53
C CYS A 280 5.48 4.84 -7.25
N THR A 281 6.44 5.52 -6.61
CA THR A 281 6.98 6.77 -7.12
C THR A 281 7.74 6.47 -8.40
N THR A 282 7.35 7.08 -9.52
CA THR A 282 8.08 6.95 -10.78
C THR A 282 9.08 8.06 -10.93
N TRP A 283 10.28 7.69 -11.33
CA TRP A 283 11.34 8.65 -11.61
C TRP A 283 11.24 9.10 -13.06
N ALA A 284 11.57 10.38 -13.27
CA ALA A 284 11.67 10.94 -14.61
C ALA A 284 12.73 10.16 -15.38
N ALA A 285 12.36 9.60 -16.53
CA ALA A 285 13.34 9.20 -17.52
C ALA A 285 14.03 10.46 -18.02
N ALA A 286 15.33 10.61 -17.75
CA ALA A 286 16.15 11.47 -18.58
C ALA A 286 15.98 11.00 -20.04
N ALA A 287 15.89 11.94 -20.97
CA ALA A 287 15.57 11.76 -22.39
C ALA A 287 16.62 10.97 -23.20
N SER A 288 17.16 9.87 -22.66
CA SER A 288 18.02 8.93 -23.36
C SER A 288 17.32 7.58 -23.43
N ALA A 289 17.20 7.06 -24.66
CA ALA A 289 16.56 5.81 -25.06
C ALA A 289 17.16 4.55 -24.40
N ALA A 290 16.94 4.37 -23.10
CA ALA A 290 17.15 3.10 -22.40
C ALA A 290 15.83 2.68 -21.76
N PRO A 291 15.30 1.48 -22.07
CA PRO A 291 14.00 1.05 -21.61
C PRO A 291 14.01 0.95 -20.08
N MET A 292 13.18 1.75 -19.44
CA MET A 292 12.88 1.71 -18.01
C MET A 292 11.98 0.49 -17.67
N ALA A 293 12.26 -0.66 -18.30
CA ALA A 293 11.48 -1.90 -18.20
C ALA A 293 12.18 -2.98 -17.35
N ARG A 294 13.23 -2.61 -16.61
CA ARG A 294 13.97 -3.49 -15.69
C ARG A 294 14.12 -2.85 -14.31
N GLY A 295 13.05 -2.23 -13.83
CA GLY A 295 13.00 -1.63 -12.50
C GLY A 295 12.71 -2.71 -11.47
N THR A 296 13.72 -3.13 -10.71
CA THR A 296 13.51 -4.00 -9.55
C THR A 296 12.91 -3.16 -8.41
N ILE A 297 11.78 -3.61 -7.88
CA ILE A 297 11.01 -2.95 -6.82
C ILE A 297 11.09 -3.86 -5.58
N TRP A 298 11.40 -3.26 -4.42
CA TRP A 298 11.30 -3.89 -3.10
C TRP A 298 9.86 -3.82 -2.63
N ASP A 299 9.44 -4.90 -1.99
CA ASP A 299 8.53 -4.84 -0.86
C ASP A 299 9.35 -5.15 0.41
N VAL A 300 9.40 -4.20 1.34
CA VAL A 300 9.95 -4.40 2.68
C VAL A 300 8.81 -4.95 3.55
N SER A 301 8.43 -6.21 3.32
CA SER A 301 7.42 -6.85 4.16
C SER A 301 8.04 -7.71 5.23
N GLY A 302 7.79 -7.25 6.45
CA GLY A 302 7.71 -8.08 7.61
C GLY A 302 6.77 -9.22 7.50
N ARG A 303 7.33 -10.40 7.22
CA ARG A 303 6.58 -11.64 7.35
C ARG A 303 6.35 -11.92 8.83
N GLY A 304 5.28 -11.36 9.37
CA GLY A 304 4.65 -11.78 10.63
C GLY A 304 4.23 -13.26 10.62
N LEU A 305 3.97 -13.82 9.44
CA LEU A 305 3.49 -15.19 9.24
C LEU A 305 4.16 -15.80 8.00
N PRO A 306 5.37 -16.38 8.11
CA PRO A 306 5.99 -17.06 6.99
C PRO A 306 5.28 -18.41 6.76
N GLY A 307 4.35 -18.44 5.80
CA GLY A 307 3.88 -19.67 5.17
C GLY A 307 2.58 -20.30 5.68
N GLY A 308 1.95 -19.77 6.73
CA GLY A 308 0.72 -20.34 7.28
C GLY A 308 -0.54 -20.10 6.44
N ALA A 309 -0.61 -18.98 5.73
CA ALA A 309 -1.78 -18.57 4.94
C ALA A 309 -1.39 -18.38 3.46
N ARG A 310 -1.22 -19.46 2.70
CA ARG A 310 -1.09 -19.36 1.24
C ARG A 310 -2.45 -19.57 0.60
N GLY A 311 -3.00 -18.53 -0.02
CA GLY A 311 -4.13 -18.67 -0.93
C GLY A 311 -3.65 -19.20 -2.29
N LEU A 312 -4.21 -20.31 -2.75
CA LEU A 312 -3.94 -20.83 -4.10
C LEU A 312 -4.82 -20.11 -5.12
N ALA A 313 -4.39 -18.93 -5.59
CA ALA A 313 -4.95 -18.31 -6.80
C ALA A 313 -4.04 -18.65 -7.99
N GLN A 314 -4.52 -19.53 -8.89
CA GLN A 314 -3.79 -20.06 -10.06
C GLN A 314 -2.50 -20.86 -9.71
N PRO A 315 -1.93 -21.69 -10.61
CA PRO A 315 -0.75 -22.51 -10.30
C PRO A 315 0.54 -21.68 -10.30
N VAL A 316 0.55 -20.54 -9.61
CA VAL A 316 1.74 -19.71 -9.43
C VAL A 316 2.51 -20.25 -8.23
N ARG A 317 3.69 -20.84 -8.48
CA ARG A 317 4.61 -21.26 -7.42
C ARG A 317 5.12 -20.03 -6.65
N GLY A 318 5.42 -20.22 -5.36
CA GLY A 318 6.02 -19.16 -4.55
C GLY A 318 7.39 -18.71 -5.07
N PRO A 319 7.82 -17.48 -4.73
CA PRO A 319 9.11 -16.95 -5.18
C PRO A 319 10.29 -17.77 -4.62
N SER A 320 11.43 -17.71 -5.30
CA SER A 320 12.70 -18.23 -4.76
C SER A 320 13.05 -17.53 -3.45
N VAL A 321 13.54 -18.29 -2.47
CA VAL A 321 13.93 -17.76 -1.15
C VAL A 321 15.42 -17.98 -0.95
N VAL A 322 16.14 -16.92 -0.59
CA VAL A 322 17.58 -16.95 -0.30
C VAL A 322 17.81 -16.32 1.07
N ARG A 323 18.73 -16.88 1.85
CA ARG A 323 19.21 -16.29 3.10
C ARG A 323 20.50 -15.53 2.84
N VAL A 324 20.53 -14.26 3.22
CA VAL A 324 21.71 -13.41 3.11
C VAL A 324 22.29 -13.21 4.50
N SER A 325 23.60 -13.39 4.64
CA SER A 325 24.36 -13.08 5.86
C SER A 325 25.48 -12.13 5.50
N GLN A 326 25.56 -10.99 6.17
CA GLN A 326 26.70 -10.09 6.09
C GLN A 326 27.64 -10.38 7.26
N SER A 327 28.93 -10.59 6.96
CA SER A 327 29.95 -10.69 8.00
C SER A 327 30.61 -9.34 8.18
N ASP A 328 30.70 -8.87 9.42
CA ASP A 328 31.49 -7.69 9.76
C ASP A 328 32.96 -8.08 9.66
N GLY A 329 33.56 -7.88 8.49
CA GLY A 329 34.98 -8.07 8.30
C GLY A 329 35.73 -7.21 9.31
N ARG A 330 36.45 -7.84 10.26
CA ARG A 330 37.49 -7.16 11.03
C ARG A 330 38.50 -6.64 10.02
N THR A 331 38.49 -5.33 9.77
CA THR A 331 39.63 -4.62 9.19
C THR A 331 40.79 -4.79 10.15
N ALA A 332 41.60 -5.82 9.92
CA ALA A 332 42.92 -5.93 10.54
C ALA A 332 43.75 -4.76 10.00
N SER A 333 43.84 -3.67 10.77
CA SER A 333 44.89 -2.67 10.56
C SER A 333 46.22 -3.36 10.82
N ARG A 334 46.98 -3.60 9.75
CA ARG A 334 48.41 -3.86 9.80
C ARG A 334 49.16 -2.54 9.79
#